data_AF-A0A1S6M2Z2-F1
#
_entry.id   AF-A0A1S6M2Z2-F1
#
_cell.length_a   1.000
_cell.length_b   1.000
_cell.length_c   1.000
_cell.angle_alpha   90.00
_cell.angle_beta   90.00
_cell.angle_gamma   90.00
#
_symmetry.space_group_name_H-M   'P 1'
#
loop_
_entity.id
_entity.type
_entity.pdbx_description
1 polymer ?
#
loop_
_entity_poly.entity_id
_entity_poly.type
_entity_poly.pdbx_seq_one_letter_code
_entity_poly.pdbx_strand_id
1 'polypeptide(L)' 'QEQLKCPRCESNNTKFCYYNNYNLSQPRHFCKNCKRYWTKGGALRNIPV' A
#
# COMPACT_ATOMS: atom_id res chain seq x y z
N GLN A 1 -8.01 12.29 -5.69
CA GLN A 1 -7.30 11.28 -4.89
C GLN A 1 -6.33 10.58 -5.83
N GLU A 2 -5.03 10.88 -5.76
CA GLU A 2 -4.04 10.30 -6.67
C GLU A 2 -3.98 8.77 -6.52
N GLN A 3 -4.13 8.04 -7.63
CA GLN A 3 -3.92 6.60 -7.67
C GLN A 3 -2.42 6.30 -7.58
N LEU A 4 -1.98 5.83 -6.42
CA LEU A 4 -0.59 5.49 -6.21
C LEU A 4 -0.26 4.16 -6.89
N LYS A 5 0.91 4.09 -7.53
CA LYS A 5 1.44 2.84 -8.06
C LYS A 5 1.82 1.90 -6.94
N CYS A 6 1.42 0.64 -7.07
CA CYS A 6 1.90 -0.39 -6.15
C CYS A 6 3.42 -0.54 -6.31
N PRO A 7 4.22 -0.38 -5.26
CA PRO A 7 5.68 -0.47 -5.38
C PRO A 7 6.20 -1.91 -5.58
N ARG A 8 5.32 -2.92 -5.63
CA ARG A 8 5.71 -4.32 -5.93
C ARG A 8 5.44 -4.77 -7.35
N CYS A 9 4.32 -4.34 -7.92
CA CYS A 9 3.86 -4.79 -9.24
C CYS A 9 3.56 -3.62 -10.19
N GLU A 10 3.89 -2.40 -9.78
CA GLU A 10 3.78 -1.15 -10.54
C GLU A 10 2.37 -0.80 -11.04
N SER A 11 1.36 -1.56 -10.62
CA SER A 11 -0.02 -1.37 -11.03
C SER A 11 -0.63 -0.14 -10.37
N ASN A 12 -1.42 0.61 -11.14
CA ASN A 12 -2.24 1.73 -10.65
C ASN A 12 -3.50 1.24 -9.90
N ASN A 13 -3.78 -0.06 -9.88
CA ASN A 13 -4.94 -0.66 -9.20
C ASN A 13 -4.72 -0.76 -7.68
N THR A 14 -4.48 0.37 -7.03
CA THR A 14 -4.39 0.46 -5.57
C THR A 14 -5.57 1.24 -4.99
N LYS A 15 -6.02 0.82 -3.82
CA LYS A 15 -7.10 1.47 -3.07
C LYS A 15 -6.58 1.81 -1.68
N PHE A 16 -6.81 3.04 -1.23
CA PHE A 16 -6.60 3.40 0.17
C PHE A 16 -7.58 2.62 1.07
N CYS A 17 -7.07 2.04 2.16
CA CYS A 17 -7.86 1.28 3.13
C CYS A 17 -8.14 2.11 4.39
N TYR A 18 -7.09 2.38 5.17
CA TYR A 18 -7.17 3.09 6.44
C TYR A 18 -5.78 3.57 6.87
N TYR A 19 -5.73 4.49 7.83
CA TYR A 19 -4.50 4.88 8.51
C TYR A 19 -4.19 3.90 9.65
N ASN A 20 -2.92 3.59 9.87
CA ASN A 20 -2.51 2.68 10.93
C ASN A 20 -2.31 3.43 12.27
N ASN A 21 -2.73 2.86 13.41
CA ASN A 21 -2.49 3.39 14.76
C ASN A 21 -2.73 4.92 14.91
N TYR A 22 -3.79 5.45 14.29
CA TYR A 22 -4.10 6.90 14.25
C TYR A 22 -3.02 7.78 13.61
N ASN A 23 -1.97 7.21 13.03
CA ASN A 23 -0.92 7.93 12.35
C ASN A 23 -1.34 8.21 10.89
N LEU A 24 -1.75 9.46 10.62
CA LEU A 24 -2.11 9.92 9.28
C LEU A 24 -0.95 9.86 8.29
N SER A 25 0.30 9.85 8.77
CA SER A 25 1.50 9.71 7.95
C SER A 25 1.76 8.27 7.51
N GLN A 26 0.99 7.29 8.00
CA GLN A 26 1.12 5.87 7.62
C GLN A 26 -0.17 5.31 6.98
N PRO A 27 -0.58 5.84 5.81
CA PRO A 27 -1.75 5.35 5.10
C PRO A 27 -1.48 3.97 4.49
N ARG A 28 -2.36 3.01 4.81
CA ARG A 28 -2.34 1.67 4.27
C ARG A 28 -3.16 1.59 2.99
N HIS A 29 -2.57 0.96 1.98
CA HIS A 29 -3.13 0.78 0.66
C HIS A 29 -3.18 -0.70 0.33
N PHE A 30 -4.25 -1.13 -0.33
CA PHE A 30 -4.39 -2.47 -0.87
C PHE A 30 -4.24 -2.43 -2.39
N CYS A 31 -3.36 -3.26 -2.93
CA CYS A 31 -3.27 -3.45 -4.38
C CYS A 31 -4.17 -4.61 -4.81
N LYS A 32 -5.11 -4.34 -5.72
CA LYS A 32 -6.00 -5.37 -6.26
C LYS A 32 -5.29 -6.35 -7.20
N ASN A 33 -4.20 -5.91 -7.84
CA ASN A 33 -3.46 -6.73 -8.79
C ASN A 33 -2.66 -7.84 -8.07
N CYS A 34 -1.78 -7.46 -7.13
CA CYS A 34 -0.99 -8.43 -6.36
C CYS A 34 -1.68 -8.91 -5.08
N LYS A 35 -2.89 -8.41 -4.78
CA LYS A 35 -3.67 -8.70 -3.58
C LYS A 35 -2.90 -8.51 -2.26
N ARG A 36 -1.94 -7.56 -2.24
CA ARG A 36 -1.11 -7.26 -1.06
C ARG A 36 -1.35 -5.86 -0.53
N TYR A 37 -1.23 -5.73 0.79
CA TYR A 37 -1.19 -4.46 1.48
C TYR A 37 0.22 -3.85 1.46
N TRP A 38 0.28 -2.53 1.42
CA TRP A 38 1.50 -1.75 1.50
C TRP A 38 1.20 -0.38 2.13
N THR A 39 2.23 0.33 2.58
CA THR A 39 2.09 1.65 3.24
C THR A 39 2.85 2.68 2.43
N LYS A 40 2.24 3.84 2.15
CA LYS A 40 2.94 4.93 1.45
C LYS A 40 4.05 5.48 2.35
N GLY A 41 5.29 5.50 1.86
CA GLY A 41 6.46 5.92 2.65
C GLY A 41 6.95 4.91 3.69
N GLY A 42 6.35 3.71 3.77
CA GLY A 42 6.85 2.62 4.62
C GLY A 42 7.82 1.71 3.87
N ALA A 43 8.72 1.04 4.59
CA ALA A 43 9.60 0.04 4.01
C ALA A 43 8.81 -1.19 3.53
N LEU A 44 9.09 -1.66 2.32
CA LEU A 44 8.58 -2.93 1.83
C LEU A 44 9.28 -4.07 2.56
N ARG A 45 8.61 -4.65 3.56
CA ARG A 45 9.10 -5.87 4.19
C ARG A 45 8.90 -7.04 3.22
N ASN A 46 10.01 -7.62 2.77
CA ASN A 46 10.03 -8.91 2.07
C ASN A 46 9.78 -10.01 3.11
N ILE A 47 8.51 -10.18 3.50
CA ILE A 47 8.09 -11.33 4.30
C ILE A 47 7.96 -12.50 3.30
N PRO A 48 8.81 -13.55 3.41
CA PRO A 48 8.62 -14.77 2.64
C PRO A 48 7.26 -15.37 3.00
N VAL A 49 6.56 -15.91 1.99
CA VAL A 49 5.28 -16.59 2.17
C VAL A 49 5.53 -17.98 2.72
#